data_AF-A0AA51S962-F1
#
_entry.id   AF-A0AA51S962-F1
#
_cell.length_a   1.000
_cell.length_b   1.000
_cell.length_c   1.000
_cell.angle_alpha   90.00
_cell.angle_beta   90.00
_cell.angle_gamma   90.00
#
_symmetry.space_group_name_H-M   'P 1'
#
loop_
_entity.id
_entity.type
_entity.pdbx_description
1 polymer ?
#
loop_
_entity_poly.entity_id
_entity_poly.type
_entity_poly.pdbx_seq_one_letter_code
_entity_poly.pdbx_strand_id
1 'polypeptide(L)'
;MADHNSLITIKLNEQHNCLESLNILLNDELTSIASRRGEGLKEIAQQKMSFLTTLSNLDKELNKLIANNDEQTTEITDLIKLIRSKLEQCQKQNEVNAHAAHQAQLSVKQLKDILIGAPSSMTYDQAGSVINTDNNLVRNLKA
;
A
#
# COMPACT_ATOMS: atom_id res chain seq x y z
N MET A 1 13.91 -8.64 -38.05
CA MET A 1 14.74 -8.84 -36.83
C MET A 1 14.91 -7.53 -36.07
N ALA A 2 15.31 -6.41 -36.69
CA ALA A 2 15.39 -5.09 -36.04
C ALA A 2 14.05 -4.59 -35.44
N ASP A 3 12.92 -4.87 -36.12
CA ASP A 3 11.60 -4.40 -35.69
C ASP A 3 11.12 -5.05 -34.38
N HIS A 4 11.54 -6.29 -34.11
CA HIS A 4 11.09 -7.04 -32.93
C HIS A 4 11.79 -6.56 -31.66
N ASN A 5 13.10 -6.31 -31.74
CA ASN A 5 13.87 -5.68 -30.66
C ASN A 5 13.38 -4.25 -30.39
N SER A 6 13.08 -3.48 -31.43
CA SER A 6 12.47 -2.15 -31.28
C SER A 6 11.15 -2.19 -30.52
N LEU A 7 10.25 -3.13 -30.88
CA LEU A 7 8.96 -3.29 -30.20
C LEU A 7 9.13 -3.69 -28.72
N ILE A 8 10.07 -4.59 -28.41
CA ILE A 8 10.38 -4.97 -27.02
C ILE A 8 10.89 -3.75 -26.25
N THR A 9 11.80 -2.97 -26.81
CA THR A 9 12.31 -1.75 -26.18
C THR A 9 11.19 -0.74 -25.92
N ILE A 10 10.27 -0.53 -26.86
CA ILE A 10 9.11 0.35 -26.66
C ILE A 10 8.26 -0.15 -25.47
N LYS A 11 7.95 -1.44 -25.44
CA LYS A 11 7.13 -2.04 -24.36
C LYS A 11 7.80 -2.01 -22.99
N LEU A 12 9.11 -2.20 -22.93
CA LEU A 12 9.88 -2.04 -21.69
C LEU A 12 9.88 -0.58 -21.22
N ASN A 13 9.98 0.39 -22.13
CA ASN A 13 9.86 1.81 -21.77
C ASN A 13 8.45 2.16 -21.26
N GLU A 14 7.38 1.62 -21.86
CA GLU A 14 6.01 1.75 -21.34
C GLU A 14 5.92 1.22 -19.89
N GLN A 15 6.50 0.04 -19.63
CA GLN A 15 6.54 -0.55 -18.30
C GLN A 15 7.34 0.30 -17.30
N HIS A 16 8.49 0.81 -17.71
CA HIS A 16 9.31 1.72 -16.91
C HIS A 16 8.51 2.96 -16.47
N ASN A 17 7.85 3.63 -17.42
CA ASN A 17 7.07 4.84 -17.15
C ASN A 17 5.85 4.57 -16.26
N CYS A 18 5.25 3.38 -16.42
CA CYS A 18 4.18 2.92 -15.56
C CYS A 18 4.66 2.73 -14.11
N LEU A 19 5.84 2.12 -13.90
CA LEU A 19 6.45 1.96 -12.57
C LEU A 19 6.85 3.30 -11.94
N GLU A 20 7.36 4.24 -12.73
CA GLU A 20 7.69 5.57 -12.22
C GLU A 20 6.45 6.33 -11.74
N SER A 21 5.38 6.27 -12.52
CA SER A 21 4.08 6.85 -12.13
C SER A 21 3.49 6.16 -10.90
N LEU A 22 3.60 4.83 -10.81
CA LEU A 22 3.18 4.07 -9.64
C LEU A 22 3.97 4.46 -8.40
N ASN A 23 5.29 4.66 -8.52
CA ASN A 23 6.12 5.07 -7.40
C ASN A 23 5.73 6.47 -6.87
N ILE A 24 5.43 7.42 -7.76
CA ILE A 24 4.90 8.74 -7.36
C ILE A 24 3.58 8.56 -6.59
N LEU A 25 2.66 7.77 -7.13
CA LEU A 25 1.38 7.49 -6.49
C LEU A 25 1.53 6.85 -5.10
N LEU A 26 2.50 5.94 -4.92
CA LEU A 26 2.79 5.33 -3.63
C LEU A 26 3.35 6.36 -2.61
N ASN A 27 4.11 7.36 -3.05
CA ASN A 27 4.56 8.44 -2.16
C ASN A 27 3.40 9.36 -1.75
N ASP A 28 2.46 9.62 -2.67
CA ASP A 28 1.24 10.37 -2.39
C ASP A 28 0.31 9.61 -1.42
N GLU A 29 0.23 8.28 -1.58
CA GLU A 29 -0.48 7.37 -0.66
C GLU A 29 0.09 7.49 0.75
N LEU A 30 1.42 7.41 0.90
CA LEU A 30 2.10 7.56 2.20
C LEU A 30 1.78 8.91 2.85
N THR A 31 1.85 9.99 2.07
CA THR A 31 1.59 11.36 2.55
C THR A 31 0.15 11.50 3.03
N SER A 32 -0.80 10.92 2.31
CA SER A 32 -2.23 10.93 2.65
C SER A 32 -2.51 10.13 3.93
N ILE A 33 -1.93 8.93 4.06
CA ILE A 33 -1.99 8.09 5.27
C ILE A 33 -1.40 8.84 6.47
N ALA A 34 -0.20 9.40 6.33
CA ALA A 34 0.49 10.10 7.40
C ALA A 34 -0.27 11.35 7.87
N SER A 35 -0.91 12.06 6.93
CA SER A 35 -1.74 13.23 7.22
C SER A 35 -3.10 12.87 7.86
N ARG A 36 -3.41 11.57 8.03
CA ARG A 36 -4.70 11.05 8.50
C ARG A 36 -5.88 11.58 7.67
N ARG A 37 -5.64 11.89 6.39
CA ARG A 37 -6.65 12.35 5.45
C ARG A 37 -7.17 11.14 4.70
N GLY A 38 -8.38 10.72 5.03
CA GLY A 38 -9.07 9.65 4.31
C GLY A 38 -9.53 10.07 2.91
N GLU A 39 -9.73 11.37 2.71
CA GLU A 39 -10.04 11.97 1.40
C GLU A 39 -8.85 11.77 0.45
N GLY A 40 -9.10 11.27 -0.76
CA GLY A 40 -8.06 10.97 -1.75
C GLY A 40 -7.53 9.54 -1.70
N LEU A 41 -7.62 8.83 -0.56
CA LEU A 41 -7.13 7.44 -0.48
C LEU A 41 -7.91 6.47 -1.37
N LYS A 42 -9.20 6.72 -1.57
CA LYS A 42 -10.04 5.91 -2.45
C LYS A 42 -9.61 6.09 -3.91
N GLU A 43 -9.39 7.32 -4.33
CA GLU A 43 -8.92 7.68 -5.67
C GLU A 43 -7.52 7.09 -5.92
N ILE A 44 -6.61 7.23 -4.95
CA ILE A 44 -5.26 6.63 -5.00
C ILE A 44 -5.34 5.11 -5.14
N ALA A 45 -6.21 4.43 -4.37
CA ALA A 45 -6.39 2.99 -4.47
C ALA A 45 -6.91 2.56 -5.85
N GLN A 46 -7.84 3.32 -6.44
CA GLN A 46 -8.34 3.06 -7.79
C GLN A 46 -7.25 3.24 -8.86
N GLN A 47 -6.47 4.33 -8.77
CA GLN A 47 -5.35 4.58 -9.68
C GLN A 47 -4.28 3.48 -9.57
N LYS A 48 -3.95 3.05 -8.35
CA LYS A 48 -3.03 1.94 -8.09
C LYS A 48 -3.49 0.65 -8.75
N MET A 49 -4.77 0.32 -8.65
CA MET A 49 -5.37 -0.83 -9.32
C MET A 49 -5.26 -0.74 -10.85
N SER A 50 -5.45 0.45 -11.42
CA SER A 50 -5.28 0.70 -12.85
C SER A 50 -3.84 0.47 -13.30
N PHE A 51 -2.85 1.02 -12.58
CA PHE A 51 -1.44 0.80 -12.88
C PHE A 51 -1.04 -0.68 -12.78
N LEU A 52 -1.48 -1.39 -11.74
CA LEU A 52 -1.20 -2.82 -11.59
C LEU A 52 -1.80 -3.67 -12.72
N THR A 53 -3.00 -3.29 -13.20
CA THR A 53 -3.62 -3.94 -14.35
C THR A 53 -2.81 -3.71 -15.63
N THR A 54 -2.38 -2.47 -15.86
CA THR A 54 -1.51 -2.11 -16.99
C THR A 54 -0.18 -2.86 -16.95
N LEU A 55 0.48 -2.91 -15.79
CA LEU A 55 1.72 -3.69 -15.59
C LEU A 55 1.51 -5.17 -15.90
N SER A 56 0.43 -5.78 -15.40
CA SER A 56 0.14 -7.19 -15.67
C SER A 56 -0.07 -7.48 -17.15
N ASN A 57 -0.69 -6.55 -17.89
CA ASN A 57 -0.88 -6.70 -19.33
C ASN A 57 0.44 -6.54 -20.09
N LEU A 58 1.25 -5.53 -19.74
CA LEU A 58 2.58 -5.32 -20.31
C LEU A 58 3.50 -6.52 -20.07
N ASP A 59 3.48 -7.10 -18.87
CA ASP A 59 4.26 -8.31 -18.55
C ASP A 59 3.85 -9.49 -19.44
N LYS A 60 2.55 -9.69 -19.66
CA LYS A 60 2.06 -10.77 -20.54
C LYS A 60 2.47 -10.54 -22.00
N GLU A 61 2.41 -9.31 -22.48
CA GLU A 61 2.84 -8.94 -23.83
C GLU A 61 4.35 -9.14 -23.99
N LEU A 62 5.15 -8.61 -23.07
CA LEU A 62 6.61 -8.73 -23.05
C LEU A 62 7.06 -10.19 -22.98
N ASN A 63 6.44 -11.01 -22.14
CA ASN A 63 6.76 -12.44 -22.06
C ASN A 63 6.55 -13.15 -23.40
N LYS A 64 5.48 -12.82 -24.15
CA LYS A 64 5.26 -13.36 -25.50
C LYS A 64 6.29 -12.85 -26.50
N LEU A 65 6.62 -11.55 -26.47
CA LEU A 65 7.58 -10.97 -27.40
C LEU A 65 8.99 -11.52 -27.17
N ILE A 66 9.42 -11.60 -25.92
CA ILE A 66 10.73 -12.12 -25.53
C ILE A 66 10.86 -13.62 -25.86
N ALA A 67 9.82 -14.43 -25.60
CA ALA A 67 9.85 -15.86 -25.92
C ALA A 67 9.97 -16.15 -27.41
N ASN A 68 9.55 -15.23 -28.27
CA ASN A 68 9.66 -15.33 -29.73
C ASN A 68 10.91 -14.62 -30.27
N ASN A 69 11.87 -14.27 -29.40
CA ASN A 69 13.07 -13.53 -29.78
C ASN A 69 14.35 -14.26 -29.35
N ASP A 70 15.03 -14.88 -30.31
CA ASP A 70 16.28 -15.61 -30.06
C ASP A 70 17.52 -14.68 -29.95
N GLU A 71 17.39 -13.39 -30.33
CA GLU A 71 18.50 -12.43 -30.37
C GLU A 71 18.25 -11.22 -29.46
N GLN A 72 18.27 -11.44 -28.15
CA GLN A 72 18.25 -10.33 -27.18
C GLN A 72 19.54 -9.52 -27.23
N THR A 73 19.40 -8.21 -27.36
CA THR A 73 20.52 -7.28 -27.26
C THR A 73 20.92 -7.02 -25.80
N THR A 74 22.14 -6.54 -25.60
CA THR A 74 22.61 -6.08 -24.29
C THR A 74 21.75 -4.93 -23.74
N GLU A 75 21.29 -4.03 -24.61
CA GLU A 75 20.39 -2.92 -24.27
C GLU A 75 19.07 -3.39 -23.64
N ILE A 76 18.41 -4.38 -24.25
CA ILE A 76 17.16 -4.97 -23.72
C ILE A 76 17.42 -5.59 -22.34
N THR A 77 18.54 -6.28 -22.19
CA THR A 77 18.93 -6.94 -20.93
C THR A 77 19.15 -5.91 -19.82
N ASP A 78 19.81 -4.80 -20.12
CA ASP A 78 20.06 -3.74 -19.14
C ASP A 78 18.79 -2.97 -18.78
N LEU A 79 17.89 -2.75 -19.76
CA LEU A 79 16.59 -2.14 -19.50
C LEU A 79 15.71 -3.03 -18.60
N ILE A 80 15.73 -4.36 -18.79
CA ILE A 80 15.05 -5.31 -17.90
C ILE A 80 15.61 -5.23 -16.47
N LYS A 81 16.94 -5.14 -16.30
CA LYS A 81 17.55 -4.99 -14.96
C LYS A 81 17.10 -3.69 -14.30
N LEU A 82 17.08 -2.59 -15.03
CA LEU A 82 16.62 -1.29 -14.53
C LEU A 82 15.16 -1.37 -14.05
N ILE A 83 14.28 -1.96 -14.86
CA ILE A 83 12.86 -2.14 -14.54
C ILE A 83 12.67 -3.01 -13.30
N ARG A 84 13.42 -4.11 -13.17
CA ARG A 84 13.38 -4.96 -11.96
C ARG A 84 13.79 -4.18 -10.72
N SER A 85 14.85 -3.40 -10.79
CA SER A 85 15.26 -2.54 -9.68
C SER A 85 14.18 -1.53 -9.30
N LYS A 86 13.48 -0.93 -10.26
CA LYS A 86 12.35 -0.03 -9.99
C LYS A 86 11.14 -0.76 -9.41
N LEU A 87 10.86 -1.98 -9.85
CA LEU A 87 9.80 -2.81 -9.29
C LEU A 87 10.07 -3.12 -7.81
N GLU A 88 11.30 -3.50 -7.46
CA GLU A 88 11.72 -3.72 -6.07
C GLU A 88 11.53 -2.46 -5.22
N GLN A 89 11.85 -1.28 -5.77
CA GLN A 89 11.59 0.00 -5.08
C GLN A 89 10.09 0.22 -4.82
N CYS A 90 9.25 -0.03 -5.82
CA CYS A 90 7.79 0.08 -5.66
C CYS A 90 7.25 -0.91 -4.61
N GLN A 91 7.76 -2.14 -4.59
CA GLN A 91 7.38 -3.15 -3.61
C GLN A 91 7.73 -2.70 -2.18
N LYS A 92 8.97 -2.23 -1.98
CA LYS A 92 9.42 -1.72 -0.69
C LYS A 92 8.60 -0.51 -0.23
N GLN A 93 8.28 0.42 -1.14
CA GLN A 93 7.45 1.57 -0.80
C GLN A 93 6.01 1.13 -0.43
N ASN A 94 5.45 0.16 -1.15
CA ASN A 94 4.14 -0.39 -0.83
C ASN A 94 4.09 -1.07 0.55
N GLU A 95 5.16 -1.77 0.97
CA GLU A 95 5.27 -2.32 2.31
C GLU A 95 5.30 -1.23 3.39
N VAL A 96 6.05 -0.14 3.15
CA VAL A 96 6.07 1.03 4.04
C VAL A 96 4.66 1.62 4.18
N ASN A 97 3.93 1.76 3.08
CA ASN A 97 2.56 2.28 3.09
C ASN A 97 1.61 1.36 3.87
N ALA A 98 1.72 0.05 3.69
CA ALA A 98 0.91 -0.93 4.41
C ALA A 98 1.16 -0.85 5.93
N HIS A 99 2.42 -0.75 6.34
CA HIS A 99 2.77 -0.56 7.74
C HIS A 99 2.22 0.76 8.29
N ALA A 100 2.37 1.88 7.56
CA ALA A 100 1.85 3.18 7.96
C ALA A 100 0.32 3.17 8.11
N ALA A 101 -0.39 2.54 7.18
CA ALA A 101 -1.85 2.39 7.23
C ALA A 101 -2.29 1.59 8.46
N HIS A 102 -1.62 0.47 8.76
CA HIS A 102 -1.89 -0.34 9.94
C HIS A 102 -1.67 0.45 11.24
N GLN A 103 -0.57 1.20 11.34
CA GLN A 103 -0.30 2.04 12.51
C GLN A 103 -1.34 3.16 12.68
N ALA A 104 -1.77 3.77 11.59
CA ALA A 104 -2.83 4.77 11.60
C ALA A 104 -4.15 4.17 12.12
N GLN A 105 -4.51 2.97 11.64
CA GLN A 105 -5.70 2.24 12.09
C GLN A 105 -5.65 1.91 13.59
N LEU A 106 -4.53 1.39 14.09
CA LEU A 106 -4.36 1.07 15.51
C LEU A 106 -4.51 2.31 16.38
N SER A 107 -3.90 3.43 15.98
CA SER A 107 -4.01 4.71 16.69
C SER A 107 -5.46 5.20 16.77
N VAL A 108 -6.21 5.11 15.68
CA VAL A 108 -7.64 5.49 15.65
C VAL A 108 -8.47 4.57 16.54
N LYS A 109 -8.19 3.26 16.54
CA LYS A 109 -8.85 2.31 17.42
C LYS A 109 -8.59 2.65 18.90
N GLN A 110 -7.35 2.89 19.28
CA GLN A 110 -6.98 3.27 20.65
C GLN A 110 -7.69 4.57 21.07
N LEU A 111 -7.71 5.58 20.20
CA LEU A 111 -8.44 6.83 20.46
C LEU A 111 -9.94 6.58 20.65
N LYS A 112 -10.55 5.74 19.82
CA LYS A 112 -11.96 5.34 19.97
C LYS A 112 -12.20 4.63 21.31
N ASP A 113 -11.32 3.71 21.70
CA ASP A 113 -11.42 3.00 22.97
C ASP A 113 -11.28 3.96 24.17
N ILE A 114 -10.45 5.00 24.08
CA ILE A 114 -10.35 6.07 25.10
C ILE A 114 -11.63 6.92 25.14
N LEU A 115 -12.14 7.35 23.98
CA LEU A 115 -13.26 8.28 23.90
C LEU A 115 -14.62 7.64 24.17
N ILE A 116 -14.80 6.37 23.77
CA ILE A 116 -16.08 5.66 23.79
C ILE A 116 -16.04 4.46 24.76
N GLY A 117 -14.87 3.84 24.92
CA GLY A 117 -14.67 2.64 25.75
C GLY A 117 -14.37 2.93 27.22
N ALA A 118 -14.28 4.19 27.65
CA ALA A 118 -14.49 4.52 29.04
C ALA A 118 -16.01 4.51 29.27
N PRO A 119 -16.60 3.51 29.96
CA PRO A 119 -17.97 3.66 30.42
C PRO A 119 -18.01 4.92 31.26
N SER A 120 -18.73 5.92 30.79
CA SER A 120 -19.18 7.05 31.59
C SER A 120 -20.18 6.53 32.62
N SER A 121 -19.71 5.73 33.59
CA SER A 121 -20.43 5.41 34.82
C SER A 121 -19.57 5.82 36.00
N MET A 122 -19.35 7.12 36.08
CA MET A 122 -19.41 7.83 37.36
C MET A 122 -20.51 8.87 37.23
N THR A 123 -21.73 8.44 36.88
CA THR A 123 -22.90 9.24 37.24
C THR A 123 -23.16 8.93 38.70
N TYR A 124 -22.74 9.86 39.57
CA TYR A 124 -23.32 9.93 40.91
C TYR A 124 -24.84 9.98 40.74
N ASP A 125 -25.56 9.10 41.43
CA ASP A 125 -26.98 9.35 41.66
C ASP A 125 -27.15 10.64 42.48
N GLN A 126 -28.36 11.17 42.58
CA GLN A 126 -28.64 12.38 43.39
C GLN A 126 -28.28 12.22 44.88
N ALA A 127 -27.87 11.02 45.33
CA ALA A 127 -27.47 10.70 46.70
C ALA A 127 -25.96 10.47 46.87
N GLY A 128 -25.14 10.60 45.82
CA GLY A 128 -23.69 10.48 45.91
C GLY A 128 -23.16 9.04 45.92
N SER A 129 -23.94 8.04 45.52
CA SER A 129 -23.51 6.63 45.51
C SER A 129 -22.94 6.18 44.17
N VAL A 130 -21.87 5.38 44.23
CA VAL A 130 -21.13 4.88 43.06
C VAL A 130 -21.80 3.60 42.54
N ILE A 131 -22.45 3.67 41.37
CA ILE A 131 -22.97 2.48 40.68
C ILE A 131 -21.83 1.85 39.88
N ASN A 132 -21.11 0.93 40.49
CA ASN A 132 -20.08 0.14 39.81
C ASN A 132 -20.78 -0.90 38.93
N THR A 133 -20.87 -0.67 37.62
CA THR A 133 -21.21 -1.74 36.69
C THR A 133 -19.99 -2.65 36.59
N ASP A 134 -20.09 -3.82 37.22
CA ASP A 134 -19.06 -4.85 37.37
C ASP A 134 -18.25 -5.11 36.09
N ASN A 135 -17.08 -4.47 35.99
CA ASN A 135 -16.02 -4.89 35.07
C ASN A 135 -15.26 -6.04 35.72
N ASN A 136 -15.61 -7.26 35.32
CA ASN A 136 -14.91 -8.51 35.69
C ASN A 136 -13.54 -8.62 34.98
N LEU A 137 -12.69 -7.60 35.14
CA LEU A 137 -11.40 -7.46 34.46
C LEU A 137 -10.20 -7.58 35.40
N VAL A 138 -10.40 -7.87 36.69
CA VAL A 138 -9.26 -8.05 37.61
C VAL A 138 -9.55 -9.19 38.59
N ARG A 139 -8.94 -10.36 38.35
CA ARG A 139 -8.23 -11.19 39.35
C ARG A 139 -7.82 -12.55 38.76
N ASN A 140 -6.75 -12.55 37.96
CA ASN A 140 -5.81 -13.68 37.89
C ASN A 140 -4.37 -13.15 38.02
N LEU A 141 -4.13 -12.36 39.07
CA LEU A 141 -2.80 -12.16 39.63
C LEU A 141 -2.78 -12.94 40.95
N LYS A 142 -2.22 -14.16 40.91
CA LYS A 142 -1.88 -14.93 42.11
C LYS A 142 -0.36 -14.87 42.27
N ALA A 143 0.05 -14.42 43.45
CA ALA A 143 1.38 -14.66 44.01
C ALA A 143 1.59 -16.15 44.29
#